data_AF-A0A0K9YJZ5-F1
#
_entry.id   AF-A0A0K9YJZ5-F1
#
_cell.length_a   1.000
_cell.length_b   1.000
_cell.length_c   1.000
_cell.angle_alpha   90.00
_cell.angle_beta   90.00
_cell.angle_gamma   90.00
#
_symmetry.space_group_name_H-M   'P 1'
#
loop_
_entity.id
_entity.type
_entity.pdbx_description
1 polymer ?
#
loop_
_entity_poly.entity_id
_entity_poly.type
_entity_poly.pdbx_seq_one_letter_code
_entity_poly.pdbx_strand_id
1 'polypeptide(L)'
;METTPSLNTPRKSMKKTLLIAGAAVVVVLGGLGTAYAKFDLFKSAKSVYLQSEAESMMKFSADASKAYGEYEAYMKPYLEKPVHSTTELSEITVDATIPDPQAQKILDMLKSAKLVMQSNIDEQKNQQSGNFEVHLQDKKLATIEYFLNDTLMGFRLPEFYSKYGYIDLKDRDAVKEKLGEELPKRFLTYRDLYTAVAIKEDEVKSIVTPYAMLYASNIKDSQVTMNKEASFSEEGLQANVRELTVTFNQEEATTLVKQLAEKAKADEKLFDLIYSRYHNVSTLMKDSGYPVEEISKDEFKKNYDKSFDDLLADITQTDKNSKDQIKMVVLVDGDHQILSRKLIVNEDNKDDTIWTSVAYSKGADTYYRYTLNAPEEGKEGELSFTYKATEQNGKKAGKVDILIKETKDPVLDFSTTFEVTKQDKKETGVYDFKLVAEDEYSAQPITLSGNVTLSETATENGRDSEGSIKFNFDNPTPDMPKGVSMKLKSKQEFGKALEIPAMSEANAINLATITDQQMMEIQQEAGMALEKFMAENEALVQQFMMP
;
A
#
# COMPACT_ATOMS: atom_id res chain seq x y z
N MET A 1 19.78 -31.96 12.03
CA MET A 1 20.69 -31.04 12.74
C MET A 1 21.45 -30.29 11.67
N GLU A 2 20.89 -29.17 11.25
CA GLU A 2 21.55 -28.23 10.34
C GLU A 2 21.56 -26.89 11.06
N THR A 3 22.76 -26.33 11.14
CA THR A 3 23.10 -25.13 11.88
C THR A 3 22.63 -23.91 11.12
N THR A 4 21.65 -23.21 11.67
CA THR A 4 21.31 -21.85 11.29
C THR A 4 22.56 -20.97 11.40
N PRO A 5 23.00 -20.29 10.33
CA PRO A 5 24.09 -19.32 10.44
C PRO A 5 23.60 -18.16 11.30
N SER A 6 24.27 -17.94 12.43
CA SER A 6 24.09 -16.75 13.24
C SER A 6 24.48 -15.52 12.42
N LEU A 7 23.49 -14.67 12.14
CA LEU A 7 23.71 -13.30 11.67
C LEU A 7 24.37 -12.49 12.80
N ASN A 8 25.68 -12.65 12.95
CA ASN A 8 26.52 -11.71 13.67
C ASN A 8 26.74 -10.49 12.76
N THR A 9 25.86 -9.49 12.86
CA THR A 9 26.09 -8.17 12.25
C THR A 9 27.23 -7.46 12.97
N PRO A 10 28.26 -6.94 12.27
CA PRO A 10 29.33 -6.15 12.86
C PRO A 10 28.75 -4.84 13.42
N ARG A 11 28.92 -4.64 14.73
CA ARG A 11 28.49 -3.45 15.50
C ARG A 11 29.57 -2.37 15.34
N LYS A 12 29.28 -1.21 14.72
CA LYS A 12 30.06 0.03 14.93
C LYS A 12 29.23 1.33 14.75
N SER A 13 29.34 2.15 15.79
CA SER A 13 28.98 3.57 16.07
C SER A 13 27.67 4.27 15.66
N MET A 14 26.91 3.93 14.61
CA MET A 14 25.85 4.87 14.13
C MET A 14 24.42 4.67 14.69
N LYS A 15 24.23 3.72 15.61
CA LYS A 15 22.91 3.47 16.22
C LYS A 15 22.39 4.62 17.09
N LYS A 16 23.27 5.46 17.64
CA LYS A 16 22.87 6.44 18.69
C LYS A 16 22.14 7.66 18.10
N THR A 17 22.56 8.11 16.93
CA THR A 17 22.04 9.31 16.26
C THR A 17 20.73 9.03 15.52
N LEU A 18 20.61 7.85 14.90
CA LEU A 18 19.39 7.39 14.23
C LEU A 18 18.26 7.06 15.22
N LEU A 19 18.57 6.56 16.43
CA LEU A 19 17.56 6.34 17.48
C LEU A 19 16.96 7.66 17.99
N ILE A 20 17.79 8.70 18.13
CA ILE A 20 17.32 10.03 18.54
C ILE A 20 16.56 10.73 17.40
N ALA A 21 17.01 10.57 16.15
CA ALA A 21 16.31 11.09 14.98
C ALA A 21 14.96 10.38 14.72
N GLY A 22 14.89 9.07 14.88
CA GLY A 22 13.66 8.28 14.74
C GLY A 22 12.58 8.67 15.77
N ALA A 23 12.97 8.91 17.03
CA ALA A 23 12.05 9.38 18.05
C ALA A 23 11.54 10.82 17.80
N ALA A 24 12.37 11.70 17.23
CA ALA A 24 11.96 13.04 16.82
C ALA A 24 10.95 13.01 15.66
N VAL A 25 11.14 12.12 14.68
CA VAL A 25 10.24 11.97 13.51
C VAL A 25 8.87 11.42 13.90
N VAL A 26 8.79 10.42 14.79
CA VAL A 26 7.51 9.84 15.25
C VAL A 26 6.66 10.84 16.04
N VAL A 27 7.29 11.74 16.81
CA VAL A 27 6.58 12.77 17.58
C VAL A 27 6.13 13.95 16.71
N VAL A 28 6.93 14.32 15.69
CA VAL A 28 6.60 15.39 14.74
C VAL A 28 5.52 14.97 13.73
N LEU A 29 5.43 13.69 13.38
CA LEU A 29 4.35 13.15 12.53
C LEU A 29 3.04 12.95 13.30
N GLY A 30 3.09 12.88 14.64
CA GLY A 30 1.98 12.38 15.44
C GLY A 30 1.08 13.43 16.10
N GLY A 31 1.56 14.57 16.57
CA GLY A 31 0.65 15.48 17.27
C GLY A 31 1.27 16.76 17.77
N LEU A 32 0.53 17.86 17.56
CA LEU A 32 0.46 19.07 18.38
C LEU A 32 -0.92 19.74 18.22
N GLY A 33 -1.99 18.95 18.30
CA GLY A 33 -3.36 19.48 18.33
C GLY A 33 -3.76 19.98 19.71
N THR A 34 -3.84 21.31 19.86
CA THR A 34 -4.53 22.06 20.93
C THR A 34 -3.88 22.09 22.33
N ALA A 35 -3.04 23.11 22.56
CA ALA A 35 -2.81 23.64 23.91
C ALA A 35 -2.42 25.14 23.97
N TYR A 36 -1.94 25.75 22.87
CA TYR A 36 -1.25 27.06 22.98
C TYR A 36 -1.87 28.25 22.22
N ALA A 37 -3.14 28.16 21.80
CA ALA A 37 -3.79 29.23 21.04
C ALA A 37 -4.31 30.42 21.88
N LYS A 38 -3.91 30.58 23.15
CA LYS A 38 -4.48 31.63 24.02
C LYS A 38 -3.49 32.42 24.88
N PHE A 39 -2.32 32.85 24.39
CA PHE A 39 -1.60 33.94 25.07
C PHE A 39 -0.86 34.89 24.10
N ASP A 40 -1.49 36.06 23.96
CA ASP A 40 -0.96 37.44 24.01
C ASP A 40 0.20 37.95 23.12
N LEU A 41 0.07 39.25 22.83
CA LEU A 41 0.62 40.08 21.75
C LEU A 41 2.14 40.38 21.75
N PHE A 42 2.97 39.56 22.40
CA PHE A 42 4.44 39.57 22.24
C PHE A 42 4.99 38.14 22.28
N LYS A 43 4.70 37.34 21.26
CA LYS A 43 5.04 35.91 21.24
C LYS A 43 6.57 35.69 21.22
N SER A 44 7.09 34.96 22.21
CA SER A 44 8.47 34.46 22.22
C SER A 44 8.72 33.57 21.00
N ALA A 45 9.99 33.36 20.61
CA ALA A 45 10.33 32.47 19.50
C ALA A 45 9.74 31.06 19.69
N LYS A 46 9.78 30.54 20.92
CA LYS A 46 9.10 29.29 21.31
C LYS A 46 7.59 29.34 21.07
N SER A 47 6.94 30.43 21.44
CA SER A 47 5.48 30.57 21.25
C SER A 47 5.10 30.56 19.77
N VAL A 48 5.89 31.21 18.92
CA VAL A 48 5.68 31.16 17.45
C VAL A 48 5.92 29.75 16.92
N TYR A 49 6.97 29.07 17.37
CA TYR A 49 7.26 27.69 16.99
C TYR A 49 6.11 26.74 17.33
N LEU A 50 5.68 26.72 18.60
CA LEU A 50 4.61 25.84 19.08
C LEU A 50 3.26 26.14 18.43
N GLN A 51 2.96 27.41 18.16
CA GLN A 51 1.77 27.77 17.39
C GLN A 51 1.84 27.19 15.98
N SER A 52 2.99 27.30 15.32
CA SER A 52 3.13 26.86 13.93
C SER A 52 3.04 25.34 13.79
N GLU A 53 3.57 24.60 14.76
CA GLU A 53 3.38 23.15 14.85
C GLU A 53 1.90 22.78 15.04
N ALA A 54 1.18 23.52 15.89
CA ALA A 54 -0.23 23.25 16.13
C ALA A 54 -1.11 23.53 14.91
N GLU A 55 -0.84 24.62 14.20
CA GLU A 55 -1.59 24.98 12.99
C GLU A 55 -1.30 24.01 11.84
N SER A 56 -0.04 23.63 11.64
CA SER A 56 0.36 22.63 10.64
C SER A 56 -0.28 21.26 10.91
N MET A 57 -0.41 20.87 12.18
CA MET A 57 -1.09 19.63 12.57
C MET A 57 -2.60 19.67 12.30
N MET A 58 -3.28 20.78 12.62
CA MET A 58 -4.70 20.92 12.31
C MET A 58 -4.96 20.82 10.81
N LYS A 59 -4.08 21.41 9.99
CA LYS A 59 -4.16 21.28 8.54
C LYS A 59 -3.95 19.84 8.08
N PHE A 60 -2.90 19.17 8.55
CA PHE A 60 -2.64 17.76 8.22
C PHE A 60 -3.82 16.85 8.61
N SER A 61 -4.39 17.02 9.80
CA SER A 61 -5.56 16.27 10.25
C SER A 61 -6.75 16.49 9.34
N ALA A 62 -7.04 17.74 8.95
CA ALA A 62 -8.14 18.05 8.05
C ALA A 62 -7.94 17.43 6.65
N ASP A 63 -6.72 17.51 6.11
CA ASP A 63 -6.36 16.92 4.82
C ASP A 63 -6.48 15.38 4.85
N ALA A 64 -6.01 14.75 5.93
CA ALA A 64 -6.11 13.30 6.14
C ALA A 64 -7.57 12.84 6.29
N SER A 65 -8.38 13.52 7.11
CA SER A 65 -9.80 13.19 7.27
C SER A 65 -10.58 13.39 5.97
N LYS A 66 -10.23 14.40 5.16
CA LYS A 66 -10.81 14.59 3.83
C LYS A 66 -10.47 13.41 2.90
N ALA A 67 -9.18 13.05 2.80
CA ALA A 67 -8.74 11.93 1.96
C ALA A 67 -9.37 10.60 2.40
N TYR A 68 -9.44 10.36 3.70
CA TYR A 68 -10.10 9.17 4.26
C TYR A 68 -11.61 9.16 3.96
N GLY A 69 -12.31 10.29 4.10
CA GLY A 69 -13.73 10.40 3.78
C GLY A 69 -14.02 10.18 2.28
N GLU A 70 -13.14 10.65 1.39
CA GLU A 70 -13.22 10.37 -0.05
C GLU A 70 -13.04 8.87 -0.35
N TYR A 71 -12.06 8.23 0.29
CA TYR A 71 -11.84 6.78 0.19
C TYR A 71 -13.03 5.97 0.74
N GLU A 72 -13.55 6.33 1.91
CA GLU A 72 -14.71 5.68 2.51
C GLU A 72 -15.93 5.81 1.60
N ALA A 73 -16.19 6.99 1.05
CA ALA A 73 -17.28 7.21 0.09
C ALA A 73 -17.11 6.36 -1.18
N TYR A 74 -15.88 6.19 -1.66
CA TYR A 74 -15.58 5.32 -2.80
C TYR A 74 -15.85 3.84 -2.50
N MET A 75 -15.46 3.37 -1.31
CA MET A 75 -15.56 1.96 -0.89
C MET A 75 -16.95 1.56 -0.39
N LYS A 76 -17.73 2.50 0.15
CA LYS A 76 -19.04 2.25 0.75
C LYS A 76 -19.99 1.38 -0.11
N PRO A 77 -20.17 1.62 -1.42
CA PRO A 77 -21.04 0.78 -2.24
C PRO A 77 -20.60 -0.69 -2.29
N TYR A 78 -19.29 -0.97 -2.26
CA TYR A 78 -18.75 -2.34 -2.29
C TYR A 78 -19.00 -3.09 -0.98
N LEU A 79 -19.08 -2.36 0.15
CA LEU A 79 -19.33 -2.93 1.47
C LEU A 79 -20.83 -3.10 1.77
N GLU A 80 -21.67 -2.22 1.23
CA GLU A 80 -23.09 -2.14 1.59
C GLU A 80 -24.04 -2.73 0.54
N LYS A 81 -23.61 -2.89 -0.71
CA LYS A 81 -24.47 -3.37 -1.79
C LYS A 81 -23.81 -4.53 -2.54
N PRO A 82 -24.61 -5.46 -3.09
CA PRO A 82 -24.12 -6.38 -4.10
C PRO A 82 -23.52 -5.64 -5.29
N VAL A 83 -22.36 -6.08 -5.78
CA VAL A 83 -21.66 -5.49 -6.93
C VAL A 83 -21.48 -6.54 -7.99
N HIS A 84 -22.02 -6.29 -9.18
CA HIS A 84 -21.73 -7.04 -10.39
C HIS A 84 -20.71 -6.27 -11.23
N SER A 85 -19.57 -6.86 -11.52
CA SER A 85 -18.50 -6.29 -12.32
C SER A 85 -18.24 -7.17 -13.53
N THR A 86 -18.14 -6.59 -14.72
CA THR A 86 -17.60 -7.25 -15.91
C THR A 86 -16.35 -6.51 -16.32
N THR A 87 -15.22 -7.21 -16.35
CA THR A 87 -13.92 -6.67 -16.75
C THR A 87 -13.42 -7.40 -17.99
N GLU A 88 -13.12 -6.67 -19.05
CA GLU A 88 -12.59 -7.15 -20.31
C GLU A 88 -11.14 -6.69 -20.47
N LEU A 89 -10.23 -7.64 -20.71
CA LEU A 89 -8.88 -7.39 -21.21
C LEU A 89 -8.84 -7.77 -22.69
N SER A 90 -8.36 -6.88 -23.53
CA SER A 90 -8.29 -7.10 -24.98
C SER A 90 -7.07 -6.41 -25.60
N GLU A 91 -6.85 -6.66 -26.90
CA GLU A 91 -5.75 -6.08 -27.68
C GLU A 91 -4.37 -6.30 -27.01
N ILE A 92 -4.17 -7.49 -26.47
CA ILE A 92 -2.94 -7.85 -25.74
C ILE A 92 -1.80 -7.97 -26.76
N THR A 93 -0.86 -7.05 -26.70
CA THR A 93 0.30 -7.00 -27.59
C THR A 93 1.56 -7.18 -26.77
N VAL A 94 2.39 -8.14 -27.18
CA VAL A 94 3.73 -8.36 -26.61
C VAL A 94 4.74 -8.04 -27.72
N ASP A 95 5.55 -7.01 -27.51
CA ASP A 95 6.66 -6.67 -28.40
C ASP A 95 7.86 -7.55 -28.04
N ALA A 96 7.95 -8.73 -28.65
CA ALA A 96 9.09 -9.62 -28.53
C ALA A 96 9.53 -10.06 -29.94
N THR A 97 10.84 -10.17 -30.15
CA THR A 97 11.40 -10.75 -31.38
C THR A 97 11.73 -12.21 -31.09
N ILE A 98 10.80 -13.11 -31.38
CA ILE A 98 11.01 -14.54 -31.14
C ILE A 98 11.45 -15.22 -32.46
N PRO A 99 12.64 -15.86 -32.51
CA PRO A 99 13.09 -16.55 -33.72
C PRO A 99 12.24 -17.76 -34.12
N ASP A 100 11.55 -18.36 -33.15
CA ASP A 100 10.64 -19.49 -33.37
C ASP A 100 9.32 -19.03 -34.02
N PRO A 101 9.02 -19.48 -35.25
CA PRO A 101 7.76 -19.17 -35.93
C PRO A 101 6.51 -19.64 -35.17
N GLN A 102 6.60 -20.71 -34.38
CA GLN A 102 5.45 -21.19 -33.59
C GLN A 102 5.13 -20.25 -32.44
N ALA A 103 6.15 -19.80 -31.70
CA ALA A 103 5.99 -18.78 -30.68
C ALA A 103 5.47 -17.44 -31.24
N GLN A 104 5.89 -17.03 -32.45
CA GLN A 104 5.36 -15.82 -33.10
C GLN A 104 3.86 -15.91 -33.40
N LYS A 105 3.37 -17.08 -33.85
CA LYS A 105 1.94 -17.33 -34.03
C LYS A 105 1.15 -17.18 -32.72
N ILE A 106 1.70 -17.63 -31.59
CA ILE A 106 1.09 -17.46 -30.27
C ILE A 106 0.95 -15.98 -29.90
N LEU A 107 2.00 -15.18 -30.12
CA LEU A 107 1.94 -13.73 -29.89
C LEU A 107 0.90 -13.03 -30.77
N ASP A 108 0.76 -13.46 -32.03
CA ASP A 108 -0.25 -12.89 -32.93
C ASP A 108 -1.68 -13.29 -32.53
N MET A 109 -1.87 -14.49 -31.96
CA MET A 109 -3.16 -14.88 -31.39
C MET A 109 -3.52 -14.07 -30.15
N LEU A 110 -2.57 -13.74 -29.28
CA LEU A 110 -2.82 -12.90 -28.09
C LEU A 110 -3.41 -11.54 -28.45
N LYS A 111 -3.02 -10.96 -29.60
CA LYS A 111 -3.60 -9.69 -30.10
C LYS A 111 -5.09 -9.79 -30.37
N SER A 112 -5.54 -10.97 -30.77
CA SER A 112 -6.95 -11.29 -31.04
C SER A 112 -7.65 -11.92 -29.84
N ALA A 113 -6.93 -12.15 -28.74
CA ALA A 113 -7.50 -12.73 -27.52
C ALA A 113 -8.22 -11.66 -26.71
N LYS A 114 -9.33 -12.06 -26.12
CA LYS A 114 -10.12 -11.26 -25.20
C LYS A 114 -10.41 -12.10 -23.96
N LEU A 115 -10.06 -11.58 -22.79
CA LEU A 115 -10.33 -12.20 -21.51
C LEU A 115 -11.47 -11.42 -20.85
N VAL A 116 -12.55 -12.10 -20.46
CA VAL A 116 -13.69 -11.47 -19.78
C VAL A 116 -13.84 -12.08 -18.41
N MET A 117 -13.69 -11.28 -17.37
CA MET A 117 -13.94 -11.66 -15.99
C MET A 117 -15.26 -11.04 -15.55
N GLN A 118 -16.25 -11.86 -15.22
CA GLN A 118 -17.44 -11.42 -14.51
C GLN A 118 -17.28 -11.77 -13.04
N SER A 119 -17.55 -10.82 -12.15
CA SER A 119 -17.52 -11.01 -10.71
C SER A 119 -18.78 -10.43 -10.09
N ASN A 120 -19.37 -11.16 -9.18
CA ASN A 120 -20.49 -10.74 -8.36
C ASN A 120 -20.03 -10.87 -6.92
N ILE A 121 -20.12 -9.79 -6.14
CA ILE A 121 -19.72 -9.79 -4.73
C ILE A 121 -20.87 -9.22 -3.91
N ASP A 122 -21.29 -9.92 -2.86
CA ASP A 122 -22.20 -9.44 -1.84
C ASP A 122 -21.53 -9.61 -0.47
N GLU A 123 -20.84 -8.55 -0.03
CA GLU A 123 -20.14 -8.52 1.26
C GLU A 123 -21.11 -8.64 2.45
N GLN A 124 -22.41 -8.30 2.30
CA GLN A 124 -23.37 -8.46 3.40
C GLN A 124 -23.71 -9.92 3.66
N LYS A 125 -23.81 -10.71 2.58
CA LYS A 125 -24.07 -12.16 2.64
C LYS A 125 -22.81 -13.01 2.62
N ASN A 126 -21.62 -12.41 2.54
CA ASN A 126 -20.34 -13.08 2.35
C ASN A 126 -20.38 -14.04 1.15
N GLN A 127 -20.86 -13.55 0.01
CA GLN A 127 -21.03 -14.35 -1.20
C GLN A 127 -20.26 -13.74 -2.36
N GLN A 128 -19.65 -14.60 -3.16
CA GLN A 128 -19.04 -14.23 -4.42
C GLN A 128 -19.39 -15.28 -5.48
N SER A 129 -19.60 -14.84 -6.71
CA SER A 129 -19.62 -15.74 -7.86
C SER A 129 -19.09 -15.03 -9.09
N GLY A 130 -18.80 -15.78 -10.14
CA GLY A 130 -18.30 -15.17 -11.34
C GLY A 130 -17.94 -16.18 -12.39
N ASN A 131 -17.38 -15.65 -13.46
CA ASN A 131 -16.75 -16.46 -14.48
C ASN A 131 -15.54 -15.75 -15.07
N PHE A 132 -14.67 -16.57 -15.66
CA PHE A 132 -13.55 -16.15 -16.46
C PHE A 132 -13.71 -16.79 -17.83
N GLU A 133 -13.85 -15.97 -18.87
CA GLU A 133 -14.05 -16.40 -20.24
C GLU A 133 -12.82 -16.06 -21.07
N VAL A 134 -12.37 -17.05 -21.85
CA VAL A 134 -11.34 -16.87 -22.88
C VAL A 134 -12.03 -16.80 -24.22
N HIS A 135 -11.87 -15.68 -24.91
CA HIS A 135 -12.34 -15.45 -26.26
C HIS A 135 -11.15 -15.34 -27.19
N LEU A 136 -11.29 -15.88 -28.39
CA LEU A 136 -10.35 -15.66 -29.48
C LEU A 136 -11.14 -15.15 -30.67
N GLN A 137 -10.81 -13.93 -31.12
CA GLN A 137 -11.67 -13.15 -32.00
C GLN A 137 -13.07 -13.02 -31.38
N ASP A 138 -14.12 -13.31 -32.16
CA ASP A 138 -15.51 -13.26 -31.70
C ASP A 138 -16.01 -14.60 -31.12
N LYS A 139 -15.15 -15.63 -31.03
CA LYS A 139 -15.52 -16.96 -30.52
C LYS A 139 -15.13 -17.12 -29.05
N LYS A 140 -16.12 -17.37 -28.20
CA LYS A 140 -15.89 -17.84 -26.82
C LYS A 140 -15.35 -19.27 -26.86
N LEU A 141 -14.13 -19.46 -26.36
CA LEU A 141 -13.46 -20.77 -26.37
C LEU A 141 -13.77 -21.56 -25.10
N ALA A 142 -13.56 -20.95 -23.93
CA ALA A 142 -13.71 -21.64 -22.66
C ALA A 142 -14.25 -20.69 -21.60
N THR A 143 -14.99 -21.24 -20.65
CA THR A 143 -15.46 -20.53 -19.46
C THR A 143 -15.11 -21.32 -18.22
N ILE A 144 -14.52 -20.65 -17.23
CA ILE A 144 -14.43 -21.16 -15.88
C ILE A 144 -15.44 -20.38 -15.06
N GLU A 145 -16.45 -21.05 -14.50
CA GLU A 145 -17.37 -20.43 -13.57
C GLU A 145 -17.00 -20.80 -12.15
N TYR A 146 -17.18 -19.88 -11.21
CA TYR A 146 -16.88 -20.11 -9.80
C TYR A 146 -17.93 -19.48 -8.89
N PHE A 147 -18.03 -20.02 -7.68
CA PHE A 147 -18.73 -19.38 -6.57
C PHE A 147 -18.01 -19.67 -5.26
N LEU A 148 -18.22 -18.77 -4.30
CA LEU A 148 -17.68 -18.81 -2.96
C LEU A 148 -18.73 -18.24 -2.00
N ASN A 149 -18.92 -18.87 -0.86
CA ASN A 149 -19.51 -18.23 0.31
C ASN A 149 -18.72 -18.60 1.56
N ASP A 150 -19.22 -18.29 2.75
CA ASP A 150 -18.54 -18.59 4.03
C ASP A 150 -17.97 -20.02 4.12
N THR A 151 -18.69 -21.03 3.62
CA THR A 151 -18.31 -22.45 3.79
C THR A 151 -18.24 -23.26 2.50
N LEU A 152 -18.72 -22.73 1.38
CA LEU A 152 -18.76 -23.45 0.11
C LEU A 152 -17.87 -22.74 -0.91
N MET A 153 -17.03 -23.50 -1.58
CA MET A 153 -16.39 -23.06 -2.81
C MET A 153 -16.69 -24.05 -3.91
N GLY A 154 -16.91 -23.57 -5.13
CA GLY A 154 -17.10 -24.47 -6.26
C GLY A 154 -16.73 -23.82 -7.57
N PHE A 155 -16.41 -24.67 -8.54
CA PHE A 155 -16.06 -24.27 -9.88
C PHE A 155 -16.59 -25.26 -10.90
N ARG A 156 -16.76 -24.82 -12.15
CA ARG A 156 -17.00 -25.70 -13.29
C ARG A 156 -16.36 -25.14 -14.54
N LEU A 157 -16.09 -26.06 -15.47
CA LEU A 157 -15.68 -25.76 -16.83
C LEU A 157 -16.76 -26.32 -17.77
N PRO A 158 -17.84 -25.56 -18.05
CA PRO A 158 -19.04 -26.11 -18.69
C PRO A 158 -18.80 -26.76 -20.05
N GLU A 159 -17.77 -26.32 -20.78
CA GLU A 159 -17.37 -26.90 -22.06
C GLU A 159 -16.80 -28.33 -21.93
N PHE A 160 -16.28 -28.70 -20.76
CA PHE A 160 -15.66 -30.01 -20.51
C PHE A 160 -16.47 -30.87 -19.54
N TYR A 161 -17.08 -30.25 -18.53
CA TYR A 161 -17.89 -30.93 -17.54
C TYR A 161 -19.01 -30.02 -17.01
N SER A 162 -20.25 -30.49 -17.10
CA SER A 162 -21.44 -29.64 -16.88
C SER A 162 -21.75 -29.35 -15.41
N LYS A 163 -21.32 -30.22 -14.49
CA LYS A 163 -21.58 -30.10 -13.04
C LYS A 163 -20.47 -29.31 -12.35
N TYR A 164 -20.81 -28.64 -11.25
CA TYR A 164 -19.83 -28.02 -10.36
C TYR A 164 -19.06 -29.07 -9.58
N GLY A 165 -17.73 -28.99 -9.60
CA GLY A 165 -16.92 -29.52 -8.52
C GLY A 165 -16.98 -28.53 -7.36
N TYR A 166 -17.37 -28.98 -6.17
CA TYR A 166 -17.42 -28.11 -5.00
C TYR A 166 -16.80 -28.76 -3.77
N ILE A 167 -16.41 -27.93 -2.80
CA ILE A 167 -15.94 -28.33 -1.49
C ILE A 167 -16.81 -27.58 -0.48
N ASP A 168 -17.41 -28.31 0.46
CA ASP A 168 -17.95 -27.74 1.70
C ASP A 168 -16.85 -27.83 2.77
N LEU A 169 -16.55 -26.72 3.44
CA LEU A 169 -15.57 -26.68 4.52
C LEU A 169 -15.97 -27.57 5.72
N LYS A 170 -17.22 -28.04 5.78
CA LYS A 170 -17.62 -29.14 6.69
C LYS A 170 -16.85 -30.43 6.43
N ASP A 171 -16.42 -30.66 5.18
CA ASP A 171 -15.68 -31.85 4.75
C ASP A 171 -14.16 -31.60 4.68
N ARG A 172 -13.68 -30.51 5.27
CA ARG A 172 -12.25 -30.15 5.27
C ARG A 172 -11.32 -31.25 5.79
N ASP A 173 -11.78 -32.08 6.73
CA ASP A 173 -10.97 -33.18 7.28
C ASP A 173 -10.77 -34.27 6.22
N ALA A 174 -11.79 -34.55 5.40
CA ALA A 174 -11.67 -35.47 4.26
C ALA A 174 -10.78 -34.90 3.15
N VAL A 175 -10.85 -33.59 2.91
CA VAL A 175 -9.92 -32.90 1.98
C VAL A 175 -8.47 -33.02 2.47
N LYS A 176 -8.23 -32.80 3.77
CA LYS A 176 -6.90 -32.96 4.36
C LYS A 176 -6.37 -34.38 4.23
N GLU A 177 -7.20 -35.39 4.49
CA GLU A 177 -6.80 -36.80 4.37
C GLU A 177 -6.47 -37.16 2.91
N LYS A 178 -7.25 -36.65 1.96
CA LYS A 178 -7.13 -37.03 0.54
C LYS A 178 -6.07 -36.23 -0.23
N LEU A 179 -5.97 -34.92 0.03
CA LEU A 179 -5.13 -33.99 -0.72
C LEU A 179 -3.94 -33.47 0.09
N GLY A 180 -3.90 -33.68 1.41
CA GLY A 180 -2.88 -33.11 2.29
C GLY A 180 -3.05 -31.61 2.58
N GLU A 181 -4.13 -31.00 2.11
CA GLU A 181 -4.38 -29.56 2.20
C GLU A 181 -5.22 -29.21 3.44
N GLU A 182 -4.72 -28.28 4.26
CA GLU A 182 -5.47 -27.74 5.39
C GLU A 182 -6.32 -26.54 4.95
N LEU A 183 -7.64 -26.76 4.86
CA LEU A 183 -8.59 -25.71 4.55
C LEU A 183 -9.06 -24.96 5.82
N PRO A 184 -9.37 -23.66 5.71
CA PRO A 184 -9.92 -22.89 6.81
C PRO A 184 -11.30 -23.40 7.24
N LYS A 185 -11.82 -22.90 8.36
CA LYS A 185 -13.21 -23.12 8.80
C LYS A 185 -14.21 -22.26 8.02
N ARG A 186 -13.78 -21.07 7.61
CA ARG A 186 -14.53 -20.16 6.74
C ARG A 186 -13.58 -19.30 5.91
N PHE A 187 -14.07 -18.81 4.78
CA PHE A 187 -13.34 -17.82 3.98
C PHE A 187 -13.50 -16.42 4.57
N LEU A 188 -12.42 -15.61 4.52
CA LEU A 188 -12.44 -14.22 4.95
C LEU A 188 -12.84 -13.28 3.82
N THR A 189 -13.56 -12.22 4.18
CA THR A 189 -13.99 -11.16 3.27
C THR A 189 -13.16 -9.89 3.43
N TYR A 190 -13.26 -8.96 2.48
CA TYR A 190 -12.62 -7.65 2.62
C TYR A 190 -13.20 -6.88 3.80
N ARG A 191 -14.53 -6.98 4.03
CA ARG A 191 -15.19 -6.36 5.17
C ARG A 191 -14.66 -6.88 6.51
N ASP A 192 -14.39 -8.18 6.63
CA ASP A 192 -13.80 -8.77 7.84
C ASP A 192 -12.47 -8.09 8.19
N LEU A 193 -11.56 -7.99 7.20
CA LEU A 193 -10.23 -7.41 7.39
C LEU A 193 -10.29 -5.90 7.65
N TYR A 194 -11.09 -5.16 6.88
CA TYR A 194 -11.28 -3.72 7.05
C TYR A 194 -11.78 -3.40 8.47
N THR A 195 -12.77 -4.14 8.94
CA THR A 195 -13.33 -3.96 10.28
C THR A 195 -12.32 -4.29 11.38
N ALA A 196 -11.48 -5.30 11.18
CA ALA A 196 -10.46 -5.71 12.14
C ALA A 196 -9.38 -4.63 12.38
N VAL A 197 -9.06 -3.84 11.36
CA VAL A 197 -7.98 -2.83 11.41
C VAL A 197 -8.46 -1.38 11.51
N ALA A 198 -9.77 -1.12 11.41
CA ALA A 198 -10.31 0.24 11.44
C ALA A 198 -9.91 1.00 12.73
N ILE A 199 -9.61 2.30 12.57
CA ILE A 199 -9.23 3.18 13.67
C ILE A 199 -10.09 4.45 13.62
N LYS A 200 -10.62 4.86 14.78
CA LYS A 200 -11.38 6.09 14.89
C LYS A 200 -10.44 7.27 15.10
N GLU A 201 -10.71 8.39 14.43
CA GLU A 201 -9.92 9.62 14.54
C GLU A 201 -9.75 10.09 16.00
N ASP A 202 -10.84 10.06 16.78
CA ASP A 202 -10.84 10.46 18.19
C ASP A 202 -9.93 9.58 19.07
N GLU A 203 -9.81 8.29 18.73
CA GLU A 203 -8.94 7.34 19.44
C GLU A 203 -7.47 7.76 19.25
N VAL A 204 -7.04 7.98 18.00
CA VAL A 204 -5.68 8.44 17.65
C VAL A 204 -5.38 9.77 18.32
N LYS A 205 -6.27 10.75 18.17
CA LYS A 205 -6.08 12.10 18.74
C LYS A 205 -5.85 12.06 20.26
N SER A 206 -6.61 11.22 20.97
CA SER A 206 -6.49 11.07 22.42
C SER A 206 -5.16 10.46 22.86
N ILE A 207 -4.56 9.61 22.02
CA ILE A 207 -3.28 8.94 22.28
C ILE A 207 -2.13 9.89 21.99
N VAL A 208 -2.18 10.64 20.87
CA VAL A 208 -0.99 11.40 20.45
C VAL A 208 -0.86 12.78 21.11
N THR A 209 -1.97 13.42 21.49
CA THR A 209 -1.97 14.75 22.15
C THR A 209 -1.05 14.82 23.38
N PRO A 210 -1.02 13.82 24.29
CA PRO A 210 -0.07 13.82 25.42
C PRO A 210 1.43 13.79 25.02
N TYR A 211 1.81 13.15 23.91
CA TYR A 211 3.20 13.13 23.44
C TYR A 211 3.60 14.49 22.89
N ALA A 212 2.68 15.11 22.17
CA ALA A 212 2.79 16.47 21.70
C ALA A 212 3.07 17.45 22.86
N MET A 213 2.26 17.37 23.91
CA MET A 213 2.41 18.22 25.10
C MET A 213 3.73 17.97 25.81
N LEU A 214 4.17 16.71 25.90
CA LEU A 214 5.47 16.36 26.47
C LEU A 214 6.62 17.00 25.67
N TYR A 215 6.59 16.92 24.35
CA TYR A 215 7.54 17.58 23.47
C TYR A 215 7.56 19.10 23.67
N ALA A 216 6.39 19.74 23.61
CA ALA A 216 6.27 21.19 23.79
C ALA A 216 6.75 21.68 25.17
N SER A 217 6.55 20.87 26.20
CA SER A 217 6.96 21.19 27.58
C SER A 217 8.47 21.11 27.80
N ASN A 218 9.17 20.27 27.02
CA ASN A 218 10.63 20.13 27.10
C ASN A 218 11.39 21.21 26.33
N ILE A 219 10.72 21.96 25.46
CA ILE A 219 11.33 23.09 24.77
C ILE A 219 11.39 24.29 25.72
N LYS A 220 12.59 24.82 25.94
CA LYS A 220 12.85 26.05 26.70
C LYS A 220 12.91 27.24 25.74
N ASP A 221 12.55 28.44 26.21
CA ASP A 221 12.66 29.64 25.35
C ASP A 221 14.10 29.88 24.86
N SER A 222 15.11 29.54 25.65
CA SER A 222 16.53 29.67 25.28
C SER A 222 16.98 28.73 24.16
N GLN A 223 16.22 27.65 23.89
CA GLN A 223 16.54 26.69 22.83
C GLN A 223 15.98 27.13 21.47
N VAL A 224 15.07 28.10 21.45
CA VAL A 224 14.40 28.53 20.22
C VAL A 224 14.94 29.87 19.77
N THR A 225 15.58 29.87 18.61
CA THR A 225 16.02 31.09 17.93
C THR A 225 15.09 31.40 16.76
N MET A 226 14.97 32.67 16.41
CA MET A 226 14.11 33.12 15.31
C MET A 226 14.86 34.13 14.44
N ASN A 227 15.02 33.79 13.17
CA ASN A 227 15.39 34.73 12.12
C ASN A 227 14.10 35.19 11.39
N LYS A 228 13.82 36.50 11.43
CA LYS A 228 12.61 37.09 10.82
C LYS A 228 12.76 37.40 9.33
N GLU A 229 13.99 37.38 8.82
CA GLU A 229 14.33 37.77 7.46
C GLU A 229 14.84 36.55 6.68
N ALA A 230 14.05 35.47 6.71
CA ALA A 230 14.32 34.28 5.92
C ALA A 230 13.45 34.26 4.65
N SER A 231 13.91 33.54 3.64
CA SER A 231 13.16 33.33 2.41
C SER A 231 13.03 31.84 2.15
N PHE A 232 11.86 31.45 1.64
CA PHE A 232 11.60 30.10 1.17
C PHE A 232 11.48 30.15 -0.36
N SER A 233 12.16 29.22 -1.04
CA SER A 233 12.09 29.05 -2.48
C SER A 233 12.18 27.57 -2.82
N GLU A 234 11.06 26.96 -3.22
CA GLU A 234 11.01 25.56 -3.64
C GLU A 234 9.86 25.38 -4.64
N GLU A 235 10.11 24.67 -5.75
CA GLU A 235 9.10 24.31 -6.75
C GLU A 235 8.24 25.50 -7.27
N GLY A 236 8.85 26.70 -7.34
CA GLY A 236 8.22 27.93 -7.84
C GLY A 236 7.52 28.77 -6.77
N LEU A 237 7.36 28.27 -5.54
CA LEU A 237 6.87 29.06 -4.41
C LEU A 237 8.01 29.90 -3.83
N GLN A 238 7.90 31.23 -3.96
CA GLN A 238 8.68 32.18 -3.19
C GLN A 238 7.82 32.80 -2.08
N ALA A 239 8.34 32.76 -0.84
CA ALA A 239 7.68 33.35 0.31
C ALA A 239 8.70 33.96 1.28
N ASN A 240 8.34 35.10 1.87
CA ASN A 240 9.03 35.59 3.05
C ASN A 240 8.58 34.75 4.24
N VAL A 241 9.53 34.19 4.97
CA VAL A 241 9.28 33.26 6.06
C VAL A 241 10.07 33.67 7.29
N ARG A 242 9.64 33.16 8.44
CA ARG A 242 10.43 33.16 9.67
C ARG A 242 11.10 31.81 9.78
N GLU A 243 12.42 31.81 9.96
CA GLU A 243 13.15 30.58 10.30
C GLU A 243 13.20 30.46 11.82
N LEU A 244 12.69 29.36 12.34
CA LEU A 244 12.74 29.01 13.75
C LEU A 244 13.62 27.79 13.91
N THR A 245 14.62 27.90 14.79
CA THR A 245 15.53 26.79 15.08
C THR A 245 15.41 26.42 16.54
N VAL A 246 14.98 25.19 16.81
CA VAL A 246 14.99 24.58 18.13
C VAL A 246 16.25 23.73 18.26
N THR A 247 17.13 24.09 19.20
CA THR A 247 18.39 23.36 19.44
C THR A 247 18.34 22.63 20.76
N PHE A 248 18.53 21.32 20.72
CA PHE A 248 18.78 20.48 21.88
C PHE A 248 20.27 20.14 21.91
N ASN A 249 20.91 20.31 23.06
CA ASN A 249 22.19 19.66 23.28
C ASN A 249 21.97 18.15 23.53
N GLN A 250 23.06 17.38 23.56
CA GLN A 250 22.99 15.93 23.76
C GLN A 250 22.21 15.52 25.02
N GLU A 251 22.41 16.20 26.16
CA GLU A 251 21.73 15.89 27.42
C GLU A 251 20.22 16.13 27.32
N GLU A 252 19.83 17.27 26.73
CA GLU A 252 18.43 17.65 26.56
C GLU A 252 17.71 16.73 25.56
N ALA A 253 18.37 16.38 24.45
CA ALA A 253 17.82 15.45 23.46
C ALA A 253 17.66 14.04 24.05
N THR A 254 18.68 13.53 24.73
CA THR A 254 18.65 12.24 25.46
C THR A 254 17.51 12.23 26.47
N THR A 255 17.31 13.34 27.20
CA THR A 255 16.23 13.48 28.18
C THR A 255 14.86 13.43 27.53
N LEU A 256 14.65 14.18 26.44
CA LEU A 256 13.39 14.19 25.70
C LEU A 256 13.05 12.81 25.13
N VAL A 257 13.99 12.16 24.44
CA VAL A 257 13.78 10.82 23.87
C VAL A 257 13.49 9.81 24.97
N LYS A 258 14.22 9.87 26.09
CA LYS A 258 13.97 9.02 27.24
C LYS A 258 12.55 9.20 27.78
N GLN A 259 12.10 10.44 27.98
CA GLN A 259 10.75 10.71 28.47
C GLN A 259 9.67 10.24 27.49
N LEU A 260 9.88 10.39 26.19
CA LEU A 260 8.97 9.91 25.16
C LEU A 260 8.90 8.37 25.15
N ALA A 261 10.04 7.69 25.24
CA ALA A 261 10.12 6.24 25.31
C ALA A 261 9.51 5.69 26.60
N GLU A 262 9.80 6.29 27.76
CA GLU A 262 9.20 5.93 29.05
C GLU A 262 7.68 6.13 29.01
N LYS A 263 7.21 7.24 28.43
CA LYS A 263 5.79 7.50 28.24
C LYS A 263 5.15 6.43 27.34
N ALA A 264 5.74 6.14 26.18
CA ALA A 264 5.24 5.13 25.26
C ALA A 264 5.19 3.75 25.89
N LYS A 265 6.24 3.36 26.62
CA LYS A 265 6.29 2.09 27.36
C LYS A 265 5.17 1.97 28.39
N ALA A 266 4.88 3.06 29.11
CA ALA A 266 3.87 3.11 30.17
C ALA A 266 2.44 3.43 29.67
N ASP A 267 2.27 3.80 28.41
CA ASP A 267 0.98 4.23 27.87
C ASP A 267 0.15 3.02 27.43
N GLU A 268 -0.74 2.61 28.33
CA GLU A 268 -1.68 1.51 28.09
C GLU A 268 -2.59 1.78 26.88
N LYS A 269 -2.93 3.04 26.57
CA LYS A 269 -3.79 3.34 25.42
C LYS A 269 -3.05 3.17 24.10
N LEU A 270 -1.78 3.59 24.04
CA LEU A 270 -0.93 3.36 22.87
C LEU A 270 -0.73 1.85 22.66
N PHE A 271 -0.42 1.14 23.75
CA PHE A 271 -0.29 -0.31 23.71
C PHE A 271 -1.58 -1.00 23.25
N ASP A 272 -2.73 -0.66 23.83
CA ASP A 272 -4.02 -1.25 23.49
C ASP A 272 -4.44 -0.91 22.05
N LEU A 273 -4.15 0.28 21.53
CA LEU A 273 -4.39 0.64 20.13
C LEU A 273 -3.66 -0.33 19.19
N ILE A 274 -2.36 -0.57 19.43
CA ILE A 274 -1.53 -1.45 18.60
C ILE A 274 -1.96 -2.92 18.79
N TYR A 275 -2.04 -3.37 20.03
CA TYR A 275 -2.35 -4.76 20.36
C TYR A 275 -3.74 -5.16 19.87
N SER A 276 -4.75 -4.31 20.05
CA SER A 276 -6.12 -4.64 19.61
C SER A 276 -6.19 -4.90 18.11
N ARG A 277 -5.42 -4.20 17.26
CA ARG A 277 -5.48 -4.43 15.81
C ARG A 277 -4.76 -5.72 15.42
N TYR A 278 -3.60 -5.97 16.03
CA TYR A 278 -2.93 -7.27 15.92
C TYR A 278 -3.84 -8.42 16.37
N HIS A 279 -4.46 -8.29 17.55
CA HIS A 279 -5.32 -9.30 18.14
C HIS A 279 -6.59 -9.51 17.32
N ASN A 280 -7.27 -8.44 16.87
CA ASN A 280 -8.46 -8.55 16.03
C ASN A 280 -8.17 -9.34 14.74
N VAL A 281 -7.06 -9.03 14.05
CA VAL A 281 -6.65 -9.76 12.85
C VAL A 281 -6.26 -11.20 13.17
N SER A 282 -5.47 -11.41 14.22
CA SER A 282 -4.99 -12.76 14.59
C SER A 282 -6.13 -13.66 15.05
N THR A 283 -7.04 -13.16 15.90
CA THR A 283 -8.26 -13.85 16.32
C THR A 283 -9.17 -14.12 15.12
N LEU A 284 -9.40 -13.13 14.24
CA LEU A 284 -10.18 -13.32 13.02
C LEU A 284 -9.63 -14.48 12.16
N MET A 285 -8.31 -14.49 11.92
CA MET A 285 -7.63 -15.53 11.15
C MET A 285 -7.75 -16.90 11.84
N LYS A 286 -7.45 -16.97 13.15
CA LYS A 286 -7.49 -18.19 13.96
C LYS A 286 -8.89 -18.78 14.08
N ASP A 287 -9.89 -17.97 14.40
CA ASP A 287 -11.29 -18.39 14.51
C ASP A 287 -11.83 -18.87 13.16
N SER A 288 -11.32 -18.27 12.08
CA SER A 288 -11.61 -18.69 10.70
C SER A 288 -10.79 -19.90 10.26
N GLY A 289 -9.90 -20.43 11.09
CA GLY A 289 -9.14 -21.66 10.86
C GLY A 289 -7.89 -21.50 10.02
N TYR A 290 -7.37 -20.28 9.84
CA TYR A 290 -6.09 -20.03 9.18
C TYR A 290 -4.92 -20.29 10.12
N PRO A 291 -3.77 -20.77 9.60
CA PRO A 291 -2.58 -20.97 10.41
C PRO A 291 -1.98 -19.63 10.81
N VAL A 292 -2.19 -19.23 12.06
CA VAL A 292 -1.59 -18.03 12.64
C VAL A 292 -1.10 -18.33 14.05
N GLU A 293 0.12 -17.90 14.34
CA GLU A 293 0.63 -17.86 15.71
C GLU A 293 0.14 -16.57 16.37
N GLU A 294 -0.93 -16.70 17.14
CA GLU A 294 -1.43 -15.60 17.97
C GLU A 294 -0.58 -15.52 19.24
N ILE A 295 0.19 -14.44 19.39
CA ILE A 295 0.88 -14.15 20.64
C ILE A 295 -0.11 -13.57 21.66
N SER A 296 0.01 -14.04 22.89
CA SER A 296 -0.86 -13.56 23.98
C SER A 296 -0.62 -12.08 24.27
N LYS A 297 -1.61 -11.40 24.89
CA LYS A 297 -1.45 -10.01 25.35
C LYS A 297 -0.20 -9.83 26.22
N ASP A 298 0.08 -10.78 27.10
CA ASP A 298 1.23 -10.75 28.00
C ASP A 298 2.56 -10.90 27.25
N GLU A 299 2.62 -11.79 26.27
CA GLU A 299 3.80 -11.97 25.43
C GLU A 299 4.03 -10.76 24.51
N PHE A 300 2.97 -10.23 23.90
CA PHE A 300 3.04 -8.98 23.14
C PHE A 300 3.51 -7.84 24.04
N LYS A 301 2.97 -7.70 25.26
CA LYS A 301 3.40 -6.70 26.23
C LYS A 301 4.87 -6.87 26.62
N LYS A 302 5.33 -8.11 26.81
CA LYS A 302 6.74 -8.39 27.09
C LYS A 302 7.64 -7.97 25.92
N ASN A 303 7.27 -8.27 24.68
CA ASN A 303 8.04 -7.87 23.49
C ASN A 303 8.02 -6.35 23.28
N TYR A 304 6.87 -5.71 23.51
CA TYR A 304 6.71 -4.27 23.51
C TYR A 304 7.62 -3.62 24.56
N ASP A 305 7.54 -4.06 25.82
CA ASP A 305 8.35 -3.55 26.92
C ASP A 305 9.83 -3.77 26.70
N LYS A 306 10.21 -4.95 26.20
CA LYS A 306 11.59 -5.25 25.84
C LYS A 306 12.11 -4.33 24.76
N SER A 307 11.31 -4.03 23.72
CA SER A 307 11.71 -3.10 22.66
C SER A 307 11.99 -1.70 23.22
N PHE A 308 11.19 -1.24 24.17
CA PHE A 308 11.46 0.03 24.87
C PHE A 308 12.61 -0.06 25.87
N ASP A 309 12.82 -1.19 26.55
CA ASP A 309 13.96 -1.39 27.44
C ASP A 309 15.29 -1.41 26.67
N ASP A 310 15.33 -2.06 25.53
CA ASP A 310 16.48 -2.07 24.62
C ASP A 310 16.75 -0.65 24.11
N LEU A 311 15.71 0.09 23.71
CA LEU A 311 15.80 1.50 23.33
C LEU A 311 16.34 2.37 24.48
N LEU A 312 15.79 2.25 25.69
CA LEU A 312 16.20 3.01 26.87
C LEU A 312 17.64 2.69 27.27
N ALA A 313 18.04 1.42 27.19
CA ALA A 313 19.41 1.00 27.43
C ALA A 313 20.37 1.65 26.43
N ASP A 314 20.04 1.64 25.14
CA ASP A 314 20.85 2.26 24.09
C ASP A 314 20.98 3.79 24.31
N ILE A 315 19.90 4.47 24.70
CA ILE A 315 19.90 5.91 25.03
C ILE A 315 20.86 6.20 26.21
N THR A 316 20.85 5.38 27.27
CA THR A 316 21.69 5.59 28.46
C THR A 316 23.19 5.37 28.23
N GLN A 317 23.57 4.67 27.16
CA GLN A 317 24.96 4.46 26.77
C GLN A 317 25.55 5.63 25.97
N THR A 318 24.81 6.73 25.81
CA THR A 318 25.28 7.90 25.08
C THR A 318 26.29 8.71 25.88
N ASP A 319 27.34 9.22 25.22
CA ASP A 319 28.39 9.98 25.90
C ASP A 319 27.83 11.32 26.37
N LYS A 320 27.76 11.50 27.70
CA LYS A 320 27.29 12.73 28.33
C LYS A 320 28.22 13.92 28.10
N ASN A 321 29.47 13.66 27.69
CA ASN A 321 30.44 14.70 27.36
C ASN A 321 30.44 15.06 25.88
N SER A 322 29.58 14.43 25.08
CA SER A 322 29.45 14.80 23.68
C SER A 322 28.97 16.26 23.55
N LYS A 323 29.54 16.97 22.58
CA LYS A 323 29.12 18.33 22.20
C LYS A 323 28.07 18.32 21.10
N ASP A 324 27.58 17.14 20.73
CA ASP A 324 26.63 16.99 19.64
C ASP A 324 25.34 17.75 19.94
N GLN A 325 24.74 18.27 18.88
CA GLN A 325 23.50 19.02 18.95
C GLN A 325 22.50 18.47 17.96
N ILE A 326 21.23 18.52 18.33
CA ILE A 326 20.13 18.24 17.42
C ILE A 326 19.35 19.51 17.21
N LYS A 327 19.20 19.90 15.95
CA LYS A 327 18.52 21.13 15.55
C LYS A 327 17.30 20.76 14.71
N MET A 328 16.14 21.25 15.13
CA MET A 328 14.94 21.29 14.29
C MET A 328 14.83 22.69 13.70
N VAL A 329 15.00 22.82 12.39
CA VAL A 329 14.85 24.09 11.67
C VAL A 329 13.53 24.05 10.92
N VAL A 330 12.67 25.03 11.16
CA VAL A 330 11.37 25.16 10.49
C VAL A 330 11.23 26.52 9.83
N LEU A 331 10.70 26.53 8.60
CA LEU A 331 10.38 27.73 7.85
C LEU A 331 8.88 27.95 7.92
N VAL A 332 8.48 29.08 8.50
CA VAL A 332 7.08 29.41 8.82
C VAL A 332 6.63 30.62 8.02
N ASP A 333 5.47 30.52 7.37
CA ASP A 333 4.88 31.63 6.62
C ASP A 333 4.13 32.65 7.50
N GLY A 334 3.46 33.61 6.85
CA GLY A 334 2.67 34.64 7.53
C GLY A 334 1.43 34.10 8.26
N ASP A 335 0.93 32.94 7.83
CA ASP A 335 -0.25 32.25 8.38
C ASP A 335 0.15 31.15 9.36
N HIS A 336 1.37 31.23 9.91
CA HIS A 336 1.93 30.27 10.86
C HIS A 336 1.95 28.81 10.35
N GLN A 337 1.91 28.58 9.04
CA GLN A 337 2.09 27.25 8.47
C GLN A 337 3.57 26.94 8.32
N ILE A 338 3.97 25.73 8.71
CA ILE A 338 5.32 25.25 8.47
C ILE A 338 5.42 24.78 7.02
N LEU A 339 6.17 25.53 6.21
CA LEU A 339 6.43 25.19 4.81
C LEU A 339 7.54 24.16 4.64
N SER A 340 8.53 24.18 5.54
CA SER A 340 9.65 23.23 5.52
C SER A 340 10.13 22.92 6.94
N ARG A 341 10.53 21.67 7.15
CA ARG A 341 11.18 21.17 8.37
C ARG A 341 12.49 20.48 7.99
N LYS A 342 13.53 20.67 8.78
CA LYS A 342 14.80 19.96 8.68
C LYS A 342 15.25 19.54 10.07
N LEU A 343 15.56 18.26 10.22
CA LEU A 343 16.25 17.72 11.39
C LEU A 343 17.72 17.56 11.04
N ILE A 344 18.55 18.31 11.76
CA ILE A 344 19.99 18.35 11.59
C ILE A 344 20.64 17.80 12.86
N VAL A 345 21.62 16.93 12.70
CA VAL A 345 22.51 16.50 13.76
C VAL A 345 23.86 17.18 13.53
N ASN A 346 24.35 17.89 14.53
CA ASN A 346 25.68 18.44 14.55
C ASN A 346 26.59 17.48 15.32
N GLU A 347 27.48 16.77 14.63
CA GLU A 347 28.53 15.94 15.23
C GLU A 347 29.90 16.49 14.83
N ASP A 348 30.81 16.70 15.80
CA ASP A 348 32.17 17.21 15.54
C ASP A 348 32.23 18.49 14.66
N ASN A 349 31.25 19.39 14.80
CA ASN A 349 31.05 20.60 13.98
C ASN A 349 30.68 20.35 12.50
N LYS A 350 30.16 19.17 12.16
CA LYS A 350 29.52 18.90 10.86
C LYS A 350 28.01 18.80 11.05
N ASP A 351 27.26 19.56 10.26
CA ASP A 351 25.79 19.51 10.24
C ASP A 351 25.34 18.47 9.20
N ASP A 352 24.82 17.34 9.65
CA ASP A 352 24.24 16.30 8.80
C ASP A 352 22.71 16.36 8.87
N THR A 353 22.06 16.53 7.72
CA THR A 353 20.59 16.57 7.63
C THR A 353 20.05 15.14 7.55
N ILE A 354 19.41 14.67 8.62
CA ILE A 354 18.86 13.30 8.70
C ILE A 354 17.44 13.25 8.14
N TRP A 355 16.69 14.35 8.24
CA TRP A 355 15.32 14.38 7.74
C TRP A 355 14.96 15.76 7.20
N THR A 356 14.21 15.79 6.10
CA THR A 356 13.61 16.99 5.54
C THR A 356 12.17 16.72 5.16
N SER A 357 11.31 17.69 5.44
CA SER A 357 9.94 17.74 4.96
C SER A 357 9.67 19.11 4.35
N VAL A 358 8.92 19.14 3.26
CA VAL A 358 8.36 20.37 2.68
C VAL A 358 6.89 20.10 2.40
N ALA A 359 6.01 21.00 2.81
CA ALA A 359 4.58 20.85 2.59
C ALA A 359 3.94 22.22 2.41
N TYR A 360 3.26 22.44 1.28
CA TYR A 360 2.48 23.66 1.08
C TYR A 360 1.32 23.44 0.12
N SER A 361 0.32 24.32 0.25
CA SER A 361 -0.78 24.44 -0.71
C SER A 361 -0.97 25.93 -0.96
N LYS A 362 -0.82 26.38 -2.21
CA LYS A 362 -0.98 27.79 -2.57
C LYS A 362 -1.78 27.91 -3.86
N GLY A 363 -2.98 28.47 -3.75
CA GLY A 363 -3.90 28.57 -4.87
C GLY A 363 -4.23 27.18 -5.41
N ALA A 364 -3.88 26.94 -6.67
CA ALA A 364 -4.07 25.67 -7.35
C ALA A 364 -3.00 24.62 -7.03
N ASP A 365 -1.84 25.03 -6.50
CA ASP A 365 -0.67 24.17 -6.36
C ASP A 365 -0.61 23.52 -4.99
N THR A 366 -0.26 22.24 -4.97
CA THR A 366 0.01 21.43 -3.79
C THR A 366 1.35 20.73 -3.95
N TYR A 367 2.18 20.79 -2.92
CA TYR A 367 3.47 20.12 -2.91
C TYR A 367 3.74 19.49 -1.54
N TYR A 368 4.20 18.25 -1.57
CA TYR A 368 4.72 17.52 -0.42
C TYR A 368 6.04 16.86 -0.81
N ARG A 369 7.05 16.99 0.04
CA ARG A 369 8.27 16.21 -0.04
C ARG A 369 8.62 15.71 1.35
N TYR A 370 9.02 14.46 1.44
CA TYR A 370 9.59 13.82 2.61
C TYR A 370 10.89 13.17 2.19
N THR A 371 11.97 13.41 2.93
CA THR A 371 13.28 12.79 2.71
C THR A 371 13.85 12.37 4.05
N LEU A 372 14.24 11.12 4.17
CA LEU A 372 15.02 10.58 5.27
C LEU A 372 16.39 10.18 4.71
N ASN A 373 17.45 10.77 5.25
CA ASN A 373 18.82 10.40 4.92
C ASN A 373 19.35 9.53 6.06
N ALA A 374 19.99 8.42 5.70
CA ALA A 374 20.77 7.60 6.60
C ALA A 374 22.24 7.75 6.20
N PRO A 375 22.91 8.88 6.54
CA PRO A 375 24.32 9.02 6.29
C PRO A 375 25.06 8.02 7.17
N GLU A 376 25.53 6.92 6.58
CA GLU A 376 26.58 6.10 7.18
C GLU A 376 27.94 6.53 6.63
N GLU A 377 29.03 6.43 7.40
CA GLU A 377 30.39 6.64 6.85
C GLU A 377 30.58 5.80 5.58
N GLY A 378 30.56 6.46 4.41
CA GLY A 378 30.70 5.84 3.10
C GLY A 378 29.43 5.29 2.44
N LYS A 379 28.22 5.50 2.99
CA LYS A 379 26.95 5.18 2.32
C LYS A 379 25.96 6.35 2.36
N GLU A 380 25.36 6.63 1.20
CA GLU A 380 24.34 7.67 1.02
C GLU A 380 22.94 7.02 1.00
N GLY A 381 22.52 6.47 2.13
CA GLY A 381 21.17 5.93 2.25
C GLY A 381 20.13 7.06 2.17
N GLU A 382 19.12 6.90 1.33
CA GLU A 382 18.05 7.90 1.12
C GLU A 382 16.71 7.19 0.94
N LEU A 383 15.70 7.63 1.68
CA LEU A 383 14.30 7.36 1.37
C LEU A 383 13.63 8.70 1.09
N SER A 384 13.04 8.87 -0.09
CA SER A 384 12.27 10.07 -0.39
C SER A 384 10.94 9.78 -1.07
N PHE A 385 9.95 10.63 -0.75
CA PHE A 385 8.63 10.66 -1.34
C PHE A 385 8.35 12.11 -1.74
N THR A 386 7.95 12.33 -2.98
CA THR A 386 7.55 13.65 -3.48
C THR A 386 6.20 13.56 -4.15
N TYR A 387 5.32 14.51 -3.87
CA TYR A 387 4.04 14.72 -4.53
C TYR A 387 3.95 16.18 -4.94
N LYS A 388 3.64 16.43 -6.20
CA LYS A 388 3.32 17.76 -6.71
C LYS A 388 2.04 17.68 -7.54
N ALA A 389 1.13 18.62 -7.36
CA ALA A 389 -0.06 18.71 -8.18
C ALA A 389 -0.51 20.16 -8.34
N THR A 390 -1.08 20.47 -9.50
CA THR A 390 -1.77 21.72 -9.80
C THR A 390 -3.19 21.40 -10.21
N GLU A 391 -4.18 21.99 -9.54
CA GLU A 391 -5.60 21.80 -9.83
C GLU A 391 -6.25 23.10 -10.33
N GLN A 392 -6.66 23.12 -11.60
CA GLN A 392 -7.31 24.27 -12.23
C GLN A 392 -8.43 23.80 -13.17
N ASN A 393 -9.60 24.43 -13.08
CA ASN A 393 -10.72 24.20 -14.00
C ASN A 393 -11.12 22.72 -14.15
N GLY A 394 -11.14 21.96 -13.04
CA GLY A 394 -11.48 20.53 -13.05
C GLY A 394 -10.39 19.62 -13.60
N LYS A 395 -9.21 20.15 -13.91
CA LYS A 395 -8.02 19.40 -14.32
C LYS A 395 -6.96 19.45 -13.23
N LYS A 396 -6.46 18.29 -12.82
CA LYS A 396 -5.41 18.09 -11.83
C LYS A 396 -4.22 17.40 -12.48
N ALA A 397 -3.10 18.09 -12.62
CA ALA A 397 -1.89 17.53 -13.23
C ALA A 397 -0.71 17.60 -12.26
N GLY A 398 0.19 16.62 -12.29
CA GLY A 398 1.20 16.51 -11.26
C GLY A 398 2.23 15.41 -11.46
N LYS A 399 3.00 15.17 -10.41
CA LYS A 399 4.06 14.16 -10.34
C LYS A 399 4.09 13.51 -8.96
N VAL A 400 4.37 12.22 -8.91
CA VAL A 400 4.70 11.45 -7.71
C VAL A 400 6.05 10.78 -7.91
N ASP A 401 6.93 10.87 -6.92
CA ASP A 401 8.24 10.22 -6.92
C ASP A 401 8.44 9.45 -5.61
N ILE A 402 9.01 8.25 -5.70
CA ILE A 402 9.44 7.42 -4.57
C ILE A 402 10.86 6.96 -4.88
N LEU A 403 11.78 7.19 -3.96
CA LEU A 403 13.17 6.79 -4.09
C LEU A 403 13.62 6.08 -2.82
N ILE A 404 14.26 4.93 -2.97
CA ILE A 404 14.92 4.17 -1.93
C ILE A 404 16.32 3.84 -2.41
N LYS A 405 17.32 4.37 -1.71
CA LYS A 405 18.74 4.09 -1.91
C LYS A 405 19.32 3.53 -0.63
N GLU A 406 20.00 2.40 -0.72
CA GLU A 406 20.84 1.88 0.37
C GLU A 406 22.33 2.14 0.12
N THR A 407 22.71 2.28 -1.15
CA THR A 407 24.05 2.63 -1.61
C THR A 407 23.96 3.70 -2.69
N LYS A 408 24.97 3.79 -3.57
CA LYS A 408 24.95 4.74 -4.70
C LYS A 408 23.83 4.42 -5.70
N ASP A 409 23.50 3.14 -5.87
CA ASP A 409 22.46 2.69 -6.79
C ASP A 409 21.11 2.55 -6.04
N PRO A 410 19.98 2.95 -6.66
CA PRO A 410 18.67 2.85 -6.03
C PRO A 410 18.19 1.40 -5.97
N VAL A 411 17.66 1.00 -4.82
CA VAL A 411 16.88 -0.23 -4.66
C VAL A 411 15.52 -0.07 -5.34
N LEU A 412 14.95 1.15 -5.25
CA LEU A 412 13.71 1.54 -5.90
C LEU A 412 13.79 3.00 -6.33
N ASP A 413 13.50 3.30 -7.59
CA ASP A 413 13.24 4.65 -8.09
C ASP A 413 11.99 4.61 -8.95
N PHE A 414 10.87 5.08 -8.39
CA PHE A 414 9.59 5.15 -9.06
C PHE A 414 9.20 6.61 -9.27
N SER A 415 8.83 6.95 -10.50
CA SER A 415 8.35 8.28 -10.87
C SER A 415 7.11 8.13 -11.72
N THR A 416 6.07 8.91 -11.46
CA THR A 416 4.89 9.00 -12.32
C THR A 416 4.42 10.44 -12.47
N THR A 417 4.20 10.88 -13.71
CA THR A 417 3.45 12.09 -13.99
C THR A 417 2.01 11.74 -14.28
N PHE A 418 1.08 12.55 -13.77
CA PHE A 418 -0.33 12.30 -13.97
C PHE A 418 -1.09 13.54 -14.45
N GLU A 419 -2.16 13.31 -15.18
CA GLU A 419 -3.15 14.31 -15.54
C GLU A 419 -4.54 13.69 -15.38
N VAL A 420 -5.34 14.24 -14.47
CA VAL A 420 -6.71 13.82 -14.21
C VAL A 420 -7.64 14.97 -14.58
N THR A 421 -8.59 14.73 -15.48
CA THR A 421 -9.63 15.70 -15.84
C THR A 421 -10.97 15.16 -15.38
N LYS A 422 -11.69 15.96 -14.59
CA LYS A 422 -13.03 15.67 -14.11
C LYS A 422 -14.03 16.58 -14.81
N GLN A 423 -14.96 15.97 -15.54
CA GLN A 423 -16.06 16.64 -16.19
C GLN A 423 -17.36 15.92 -15.84
N ASP A 424 -18.18 16.56 -15.01
CA ASP A 424 -19.49 16.07 -14.62
C ASP A 424 -19.40 14.70 -13.92
N LYS A 425 -19.92 13.62 -14.54
CA LYS A 425 -19.81 12.24 -14.02
C LYS A 425 -18.59 11.47 -14.52
N LYS A 426 -17.80 12.06 -15.43
CA LYS A 426 -16.64 11.42 -16.07
C LYS A 426 -15.33 11.95 -15.48
N GLU A 427 -14.44 11.03 -15.15
CA GLU A 427 -13.07 11.30 -14.73
C GLU A 427 -12.11 10.57 -15.67
N THR A 428 -11.11 11.26 -16.21
CA THR A 428 -10.12 10.67 -17.11
C THR A 428 -8.72 10.97 -16.61
N GLY A 429 -7.95 9.93 -16.32
CA GLY A 429 -6.58 9.95 -15.88
C GLY A 429 -5.62 9.46 -16.97
N VAL A 430 -4.50 10.15 -17.12
CA VAL A 430 -3.34 9.70 -17.89
C VAL A 430 -2.15 9.68 -16.93
N TYR A 431 -1.40 8.59 -16.91
CA TYR A 431 -0.29 8.35 -15.99
C TYR A 431 0.91 7.82 -16.77
N ASP A 432 2.00 8.57 -16.80
CA ASP A 432 3.26 8.14 -17.39
C ASP A 432 4.25 7.81 -16.29
N PHE A 433 4.70 6.55 -16.20
CA PHE A 433 5.56 6.09 -15.13
C PHE A 433 6.92 5.59 -15.61
N LYS A 434 7.88 5.63 -14.70
CA LYS A 434 9.19 5.01 -14.77
C LYS A 434 9.48 4.31 -13.45
N LEU A 435 10.08 3.13 -13.53
CA LEU A 435 10.43 2.31 -12.38
C LEU A 435 11.82 1.73 -12.62
N VAL A 436 12.72 1.96 -11.69
CA VAL A 436 13.99 1.23 -11.54
C VAL A 436 13.87 0.43 -10.25
N ALA A 437 14.11 -0.88 -10.31
CA ALA A 437 14.11 -1.74 -9.13
C ALA A 437 15.32 -2.67 -9.15
N GLU A 438 15.92 -2.89 -7.99
CA GLU A 438 16.94 -3.91 -7.82
C GLU A 438 16.36 -5.30 -8.13
N ASP A 439 17.18 -6.14 -8.76
CA ASP A 439 16.83 -7.51 -9.09
C ASP A 439 17.81 -8.43 -8.36
N GLU A 440 17.29 -9.20 -7.40
CA GLU A 440 18.09 -10.14 -6.60
C GLU A 440 18.77 -11.22 -7.46
N TYR A 441 18.28 -11.44 -8.68
CA TYR A 441 18.78 -12.45 -9.62
C TYR A 441 19.70 -11.88 -10.71
N SER A 442 19.90 -10.56 -10.76
CA SER A 442 20.69 -9.87 -11.80
C SER A 442 21.63 -8.83 -11.20
N ALA A 443 22.82 -8.68 -11.81
CA ALA A 443 23.74 -7.60 -11.44
C ALA A 443 23.28 -6.21 -11.94
N GLN A 444 22.22 -6.14 -12.74
CA GLN A 444 21.66 -4.89 -13.25
C GLN A 444 20.20 -4.73 -12.80
N PRO A 445 19.77 -3.52 -12.39
CA PRO A 445 18.41 -3.27 -11.99
C PRO A 445 17.46 -3.38 -13.19
N ILE A 446 16.23 -3.83 -12.91
CA ILE A 446 15.15 -3.83 -13.89
C ILE A 446 14.68 -2.38 -14.07
N THR A 447 14.58 -1.93 -15.32
CA THR A 447 14.04 -0.62 -15.66
C THR A 447 12.81 -0.76 -16.55
N LEU A 448 11.70 -0.17 -16.10
CA LEU A 448 10.40 -0.21 -16.74
C LEU A 448 9.88 1.20 -16.98
N SER A 449 9.31 1.46 -18.14
CA SER A 449 8.61 2.72 -18.43
C SER A 449 7.26 2.45 -19.06
N GLY A 450 6.26 3.27 -18.80
CA GLY A 450 4.92 2.98 -19.31
C GLY A 450 3.94 4.12 -19.23
N ASN A 451 2.78 3.91 -19.84
CA ASN A 451 1.65 4.80 -19.78
C ASN A 451 0.39 4.01 -19.43
N VAL A 452 -0.42 4.58 -18.55
CA VAL A 452 -1.76 4.12 -18.24
C VAL A 452 -2.73 5.24 -18.58
N THR A 453 -3.76 4.93 -19.36
CA THR A 453 -4.94 5.78 -19.50
C THR A 453 -6.12 5.09 -18.83
N LEU A 454 -6.91 5.85 -18.09
CA LEU A 454 -8.13 5.38 -17.45
C LEU A 454 -9.21 6.45 -17.61
N SER A 455 -10.41 6.04 -17.93
CA SER A 455 -11.58 6.89 -18.02
C SER A 455 -12.71 6.19 -17.29
N GLU A 456 -13.15 6.74 -16.17
CA GLU A 456 -14.26 6.24 -15.37
C GLU A 456 -15.45 7.18 -15.51
N THR A 457 -16.66 6.63 -15.66
CA THR A 457 -17.92 7.36 -15.70
C THR A 457 -18.86 6.80 -14.64
N ALA A 458 -19.23 7.63 -13.68
CA ALA A 458 -20.25 7.27 -12.70
C ALA A 458 -21.62 7.18 -13.39
N THR A 459 -22.34 6.08 -13.15
CA THR A 459 -23.72 5.87 -13.62
C THR A 459 -24.68 6.01 -12.44
N GLU A 460 -26.00 5.87 -12.68
CA GLU A 460 -27.00 5.97 -11.60
C GLU A 460 -26.79 4.93 -10.49
N ASN A 461 -26.40 3.71 -10.88
CA ASN A 461 -26.24 2.57 -9.99
C ASN A 461 -24.91 1.84 -10.25
N GLY A 462 -23.83 2.54 -10.61
CA GLY A 462 -22.64 1.84 -11.06
C GLY A 462 -21.53 2.74 -11.59
N ARG A 463 -20.56 2.12 -12.28
CA ARG A 463 -19.41 2.77 -12.90
C ARG A 463 -19.00 2.04 -14.16
N ASP A 464 -18.74 2.79 -15.22
CA ASP A 464 -18.17 2.29 -16.46
C ASP A 464 -16.75 2.82 -16.59
N SER A 465 -15.78 1.94 -16.78
CA SER A 465 -14.37 2.31 -16.91
C SER A 465 -13.77 1.76 -18.20
N GLU A 466 -12.94 2.55 -18.86
CA GLU A 466 -12.16 2.13 -20.02
C GLU A 466 -10.71 2.60 -19.84
N GLY A 467 -9.75 1.86 -20.37
CA GLY A 467 -8.36 2.23 -20.22
C GLY A 467 -7.43 1.47 -21.14
N SER A 468 -6.19 1.95 -21.18
CA SER A 468 -5.09 1.28 -21.85
C SER A 468 -3.88 1.24 -20.93
N ILE A 469 -3.21 0.11 -20.84
CA ILE A 469 -1.96 -0.05 -20.12
C ILE A 469 -0.90 -0.39 -21.15
N LYS A 470 0.22 0.34 -21.13
CA LYS A 470 1.42 0.02 -21.89
C LYS A 470 2.62 0.13 -20.97
N PHE A 471 3.49 -0.88 -20.99
CA PHE A 471 4.79 -0.80 -20.36
C PHE A 471 5.87 -1.37 -21.27
N ASN A 472 7.09 -0.86 -21.14
CA ASN A 472 8.27 -1.25 -21.89
C ASN A 472 9.38 -1.58 -20.89
N PHE A 473 10.19 -2.55 -21.25
CA PHE A 473 11.45 -2.82 -20.57
C PHE A 473 12.52 -1.98 -21.24
N ASP A 474 13.13 -1.05 -20.49
CA ASP A 474 14.07 -0.08 -21.07
C ASP A 474 15.44 -0.72 -21.38
N ASN A 475 15.76 -1.84 -20.71
CA ASN A 475 16.95 -2.66 -20.94
C ASN A 475 16.57 -4.14 -21.18
N PRO A 476 15.87 -4.47 -22.28
CA PRO A 476 15.39 -5.83 -22.50
C PRO A 476 16.56 -6.76 -22.83
N THR A 477 16.62 -7.92 -22.18
CA THR A 477 17.50 -9.04 -22.60
C THR A 477 16.90 -9.75 -23.82
N PRO A 478 17.68 -10.57 -24.56
CA PRO A 478 17.16 -11.32 -25.71
C PRO A 478 15.94 -12.21 -25.38
N ASP A 479 15.82 -12.67 -24.13
CA ASP A 479 14.75 -13.54 -23.65
C ASP A 479 13.57 -12.76 -23.05
N MET A 480 13.62 -11.43 -23.06
CA MET A 480 12.61 -10.56 -22.45
C MET A 480 11.85 -9.76 -23.54
N PRO A 481 10.52 -9.59 -23.42
CA PRO A 481 9.79 -8.69 -24.31
C PRO A 481 10.28 -7.25 -24.12
N LYS A 482 10.31 -6.47 -25.21
CA LYS A 482 10.56 -5.03 -25.18
C LYS A 482 9.40 -4.26 -24.57
N GLY A 483 8.19 -4.79 -24.62
CA GLY A 483 7.04 -4.18 -23.97
C GLY A 483 5.76 -4.99 -24.12
N VAL A 484 4.76 -4.62 -23.33
CA VAL A 484 3.42 -5.20 -23.33
C VAL A 484 2.40 -4.08 -23.31
N SER A 485 1.33 -4.21 -24.09
CA SER A 485 0.18 -3.32 -24.01
C SER A 485 -1.13 -4.10 -24.02
N MET A 486 -2.15 -3.55 -23.35
CA MET A 486 -3.49 -4.12 -23.32
C MET A 486 -4.53 -3.02 -23.10
N LYS A 487 -5.76 -3.27 -23.53
CA LYS A 487 -6.93 -2.46 -23.20
C LYS A 487 -7.73 -3.11 -22.10
N LEU A 488 -8.29 -2.26 -21.24
CA LEU A 488 -9.18 -2.60 -20.15
C LEU A 488 -10.53 -1.96 -20.43
N LYS A 489 -11.61 -2.73 -20.29
CA LYS A 489 -12.96 -2.18 -20.10
C LYS A 489 -13.54 -2.80 -18.85
N SER A 490 -14.22 -2.02 -18.03
CA SER A 490 -14.90 -2.50 -16.84
C SER A 490 -16.28 -1.87 -16.76
N LYS A 491 -17.25 -2.64 -16.31
CA LYS A 491 -18.60 -2.18 -16.03
C LYS A 491 -19.04 -2.73 -14.69
N GLN A 492 -19.44 -1.85 -13.79
CA GLN A 492 -19.89 -2.16 -12.45
C GLN A 492 -21.35 -1.76 -12.27
N GLU A 493 -22.15 -2.65 -11.71
CA GLU A 493 -23.57 -2.46 -11.39
C GLU A 493 -23.78 -2.78 -9.90
N PHE A 494 -24.22 -1.78 -9.13
CA PHE A 494 -24.51 -1.87 -7.70
C PHE A 494 -25.98 -2.21 -7.47
N GLY A 495 -26.24 -3.09 -6.49
CA GLY A 495 -27.58 -3.49 -6.06
C GLY A 495 -28.19 -4.66 -6.83
N LYS A 496 -27.47 -5.25 -7.80
CA LYS A 496 -27.93 -6.45 -8.51
C LYS A 496 -27.75 -7.67 -7.63
N ALA A 497 -28.85 -8.35 -7.30
CA ALA A 497 -28.81 -9.51 -6.42
C ALA A 497 -27.88 -10.61 -6.95
N LEU A 498 -27.07 -11.16 -6.04
CA LEU A 498 -26.23 -12.32 -6.27
C LEU A 498 -26.97 -13.58 -5.81
N GLU A 499 -27.06 -14.58 -6.69
CA GLU A 499 -27.53 -15.92 -6.36
C GLU A 499 -26.42 -16.94 -6.64
N ILE A 500 -26.14 -17.77 -5.64
CA ILE A 500 -25.25 -18.93 -5.78
C ILE A 500 -26.11 -20.15 -6.14
N PRO A 501 -25.68 -21.00 -7.11
CA PRO A 501 -26.41 -22.20 -7.45
C PRO A 501 -26.60 -23.12 -6.23
N ALA A 502 -27.79 -23.70 -6.07
CA ALA A 502 -28.03 -24.71 -5.06
C ALA A 502 -27.31 -26.01 -5.46
N MET A 503 -26.49 -26.57 -4.57
CA MET A 503 -25.78 -27.83 -4.82
C MET A 503 -26.72 -29.02 -4.69
N SER A 504 -26.78 -29.86 -5.73
CA SER A 504 -27.55 -31.11 -5.78
C SER A 504 -26.79 -32.16 -6.61
N GLU A 505 -27.11 -33.43 -6.46
CA GLU A 505 -26.48 -34.52 -7.24
C GLU A 505 -26.62 -34.34 -8.77
N ALA A 506 -27.67 -33.63 -9.20
CA ALA A 506 -27.92 -33.34 -10.60
C ALA A 506 -26.96 -32.30 -11.20
N ASN A 507 -26.48 -31.34 -10.39
CA ASN A 507 -25.71 -30.19 -10.89
C ASN A 507 -24.34 -30.00 -10.21
N ALA A 508 -23.97 -30.84 -9.24
CA ALA A 508 -22.72 -30.71 -8.50
C ALA A 508 -22.17 -32.06 -8.01
N ILE A 509 -20.85 -32.11 -7.78
CA ILE A 509 -20.11 -33.22 -7.18
C ILE A 509 -19.22 -32.66 -6.06
N ASN A 510 -19.33 -33.26 -4.87
CA ASN A 510 -18.46 -32.91 -3.75
C ASN A 510 -17.07 -33.54 -3.96
N LEU A 511 -16.06 -32.70 -4.14
CA LEU A 511 -14.68 -33.13 -4.39
C LEU A 511 -14.03 -33.75 -3.15
N ALA A 512 -14.53 -33.44 -1.94
CA ALA A 512 -14.03 -34.03 -0.71
C ALA A 512 -14.39 -35.53 -0.61
N THR A 513 -15.58 -35.90 -1.07
CA THR A 513 -16.12 -37.26 -0.96
C THR A 513 -16.24 -37.98 -2.30
N ILE A 514 -15.61 -37.46 -3.35
CA ILE A 514 -15.69 -38.04 -4.70
C ILE A 514 -15.08 -39.45 -4.71
N THR A 515 -15.84 -40.40 -5.28
CA THR A 515 -15.41 -41.80 -5.42
C THR A 515 -14.57 -42.02 -6.68
N ASP A 516 -13.80 -43.11 -6.72
CA ASP A 516 -13.03 -43.48 -7.91
C ASP A 516 -13.93 -43.69 -9.14
N GLN A 517 -15.15 -44.23 -8.94
CA GLN A 517 -16.12 -44.39 -10.01
C GLN A 517 -16.56 -43.03 -10.58
N GLN A 518 -16.92 -42.08 -9.71
CA GLN A 518 -17.30 -40.73 -10.15
C GLN A 518 -16.13 -40.02 -10.84
N MET A 519 -14.90 -40.23 -10.36
CA MET A 519 -13.70 -39.68 -10.99
C MET A 519 -13.48 -40.27 -12.39
N MET A 520 -13.66 -41.59 -12.56
CA MET A 520 -13.59 -42.25 -13.88
C MET A 520 -14.68 -41.73 -14.83
N GLU A 521 -15.91 -41.54 -14.35
CA GLU A 521 -17.01 -40.96 -15.15
C GLU A 521 -16.67 -39.53 -15.61
N ILE A 522 -16.15 -38.68 -14.71
CA ILE A 522 -15.69 -37.32 -15.06
C ILE A 522 -14.58 -37.38 -16.11
N GLN A 523 -13.58 -38.25 -15.95
CA GLN A 523 -12.47 -38.38 -16.90
C GLN A 523 -12.97 -38.80 -18.29
N GLN A 524 -13.94 -39.71 -18.36
CA GLN A 524 -14.52 -40.15 -19.62
C GLN A 524 -15.33 -39.02 -20.29
N GLU A 525 -16.20 -38.34 -19.53
CA GLU A 525 -16.99 -37.22 -20.05
C GLU A 525 -16.11 -36.05 -20.51
N ALA A 526 -15.14 -35.65 -19.69
CA ALA A 526 -14.18 -34.59 -20.02
C ALA A 526 -13.30 -34.98 -21.22
N GLY A 527 -12.92 -36.26 -21.36
CA GLY A 527 -12.19 -36.77 -22.51
C GLY A 527 -12.98 -36.64 -23.81
N MET A 528 -14.26 -37.08 -23.81
CA MET A 528 -15.14 -36.90 -24.96
C MET A 528 -15.40 -35.43 -25.29
N ALA A 529 -15.57 -34.59 -24.27
CA ALA A 529 -15.76 -33.16 -24.44
C ALA A 529 -14.51 -32.48 -25.00
N LEU A 530 -13.31 -32.91 -24.59
CA LEU A 530 -12.03 -32.46 -25.15
C LEU A 530 -11.92 -32.86 -26.63
N GLU A 531 -12.23 -34.10 -27.01
CA GLU A 531 -12.23 -34.53 -28.42
C GLU A 531 -13.18 -33.67 -29.25
N LYS A 532 -14.39 -33.43 -28.74
CA LYS A 532 -15.38 -32.55 -29.38
C LYS A 532 -14.88 -31.12 -29.49
N PHE A 533 -14.30 -30.57 -28.42
CA PHE A 533 -13.72 -29.23 -28.41
C PHE A 533 -12.60 -29.11 -29.46
N MET A 534 -11.72 -30.10 -29.56
CA MET A 534 -10.65 -30.14 -30.55
C MET A 534 -11.19 -30.20 -31.98
N ALA A 535 -12.26 -30.97 -32.23
CA ALA A 535 -12.90 -31.04 -33.54
C ALA A 535 -13.62 -29.71 -33.90
N GLU A 536 -14.37 -29.11 -32.97
CA GLU A 536 -15.08 -27.84 -33.20
C GLU A 536 -14.12 -26.63 -33.32
N ASN A 537 -12.89 -26.79 -32.88
CA ASN A 537 -11.81 -25.81 -32.98
C ASN A 537 -10.67 -26.30 -33.86
N GLU A 538 -10.91 -27.24 -34.78
CA GLU A 538 -9.85 -27.88 -35.59
C GLU A 538 -8.96 -26.86 -36.30
N ALA A 539 -9.56 -25.80 -36.88
CA ALA A 539 -8.80 -24.74 -37.54
C ALA A 539 -7.82 -24.00 -36.60
N LEU A 540 -8.19 -23.83 -35.33
CA LEU A 540 -7.32 -23.25 -34.29
C LEU A 540 -6.28 -24.27 -33.83
N VAL A 541 -6.69 -25.51 -33.58
CA VAL A 541 -5.79 -26.60 -33.19
C VAL A 541 -4.71 -26.84 -34.25
N GLN A 542 -5.08 -26.80 -35.53
CA GLN A 542 -4.15 -26.92 -36.66
C GLN A 542 -3.15 -25.75 -36.71
N GLN A 543 -3.55 -24.54 -36.28
CA GLN A 543 -2.62 -23.41 -36.14
C GLN A 543 -1.58 -23.63 -35.02
N PHE A 544 -1.91 -24.40 -33.97
CA PHE A 544 -1.00 -24.78 -32.88
C PHE A 544 -0.15 -26.03 -33.18
N MET A 545 -0.66 -27.01 -33.94
CA MET A 545 -0.02 -28.32 -34.12
C MET A 545 0.83 -28.47 -35.39
N MET A 546 0.87 -27.48 -36.28
CA MET A 546 1.75 -27.52 -37.46
C MET A 546 3.10 -26.80 -37.18
N PRO A 547 4.25 -27.47 -37.44
CA PRO A 547 5.57 -26.85 -37.34
C PRO A 547 5.73 -25.61 -38.23
#